data_AF-A0A2G6CM84-F1
#
_entry.id   AF-A0A2G6CM84-F1
#
_cell.length_a   1.000
_cell.length_b   1.000
_cell.length_c   1.000
_cell.angle_alpha   90.00
_cell.angle_beta   90.00
_cell.angle_gamma   90.00
#
_symmetry.space_group_name_H-M   'P 1'
#
loop_
_entity.id
_entity.type
_entity.pdbx_description
1 polymer ?
#
loop_
_entity_poly.entity_id
_entity_poly.type
_entity_poly.pdbx_seq_one_letter_code
_entity_poly.pdbx_strand_id
1 'polypeptide(L)'
;MASLLGLLASTLGGPSLAAPALVPGVRTSGKPVSSGSWVRYSFYRPGQPVALVRMAALERVGKAQWFEVSLTLRRGQTLVFKSLVEGDLGQPRRVLKMIVRAPGQVPMLLPEALARKRLPRLETQSPGTLVGKGPLRVPAGRFAAMHYRRTKGQKGQKRQTVEDLWLSKAIPGWPLLRYRAAGVRVELVAWGQGAQSAITRQPVKLDPRLIRGMK
;
A
#
# COMPACT_ATOMS: atom_id res chain seq x y z
N MET A 1 0.33 -20.89 -22.40
CA MET A 1 -0.30 -20.35 -21.17
C MET A 1 0.80 -19.91 -20.22
N ALA A 2 0.97 -18.60 -19.98
CA ALA A 2 1.96 -18.11 -19.04
C ALA A 2 1.56 -18.52 -17.62
N SER A 3 2.38 -19.33 -16.97
CA SER A 3 2.10 -19.84 -15.63
C SER A 3 1.98 -18.69 -14.63
N LEU A 4 1.13 -18.89 -13.62
CA LEU A 4 0.90 -18.03 -12.45
C LEU A 4 2.20 -17.43 -11.87
N LEU A 5 3.23 -18.27 -11.90
CA LEU A 5 4.58 -18.05 -11.40
C LEU A 5 5.44 -17.23 -12.36
N GLY A 6 5.21 -17.34 -13.67
CA GLY A 6 5.87 -16.53 -14.68
C GLY A 6 5.42 -15.08 -14.65
N LEU A 7 4.15 -14.78 -14.34
CA LEU A 7 3.70 -13.40 -14.18
C LEU A 7 4.17 -12.79 -12.85
N LEU A 8 4.19 -13.56 -11.76
CA LEU A 8 4.81 -13.12 -10.50
C LEU A 8 6.32 -12.93 -10.67
N ALA A 9 7.04 -13.85 -11.32
CA ALA A 9 8.49 -13.74 -11.52
C ALA A 9 8.91 -12.75 -12.62
N SER A 10 8.13 -12.53 -13.68
CA SER A 10 8.46 -11.53 -14.73
C SER A 10 8.01 -10.11 -14.36
N THR A 11 6.99 -9.97 -13.49
CA THR A 11 6.71 -8.68 -12.85
C THR A 11 7.65 -8.39 -11.69
N LEU A 12 8.18 -9.41 -10.99
CA LEU A 12 9.14 -9.28 -9.87
C LEU A 12 10.62 -9.48 -10.26
N GLY A 13 10.93 -9.81 -11.52
CA GLY A 13 12.26 -10.23 -12.00
C GLY A 13 13.02 -9.21 -12.85
N GLY A 14 12.45 -8.01 -13.02
CA GLY A 14 13.26 -6.81 -13.25
C GLY A 14 13.89 -6.36 -11.92
N PRO A 15 14.85 -5.41 -11.92
CA PRO A 15 15.69 -5.07 -10.77
C PRO A 15 14.84 -5.00 -9.50
N SER A 16 15.04 -5.99 -8.62
CA SER A 16 14.43 -6.16 -7.30
C SER A 16 13.19 -5.29 -7.07
N LEU A 17 12.00 -5.81 -7.40
CA LEU A 17 10.80 -5.36 -6.71
C LEU A 17 10.83 -5.90 -5.27
N ALA A 18 11.80 -5.42 -4.48
CA ALA A 18 11.54 -5.17 -3.07
C ALA A 18 10.16 -4.52 -3.04
N ALA A 19 9.18 -5.15 -2.39
CA ALA A 19 7.80 -4.69 -2.38
C ALA A 19 7.84 -3.17 -2.15
N PRO A 20 7.55 -2.34 -3.18
CA PRO A 20 7.69 -0.90 -3.02
C PRO A 20 6.84 -0.56 -1.81
N ALA A 21 7.36 0.21 -0.86
CA ALA A 21 6.56 0.70 0.26
C ALA A 21 5.31 1.31 -0.37
N LEU A 22 4.19 0.57 -0.31
CA LEU A 22 3.10 0.75 -1.29
C LEU A 22 2.45 2.12 -1.15
N VAL A 23 2.68 2.78 0.00
CA VAL A 23 2.57 4.21 0.21
C VAL A 23 3.60 4.60 1.30
N PRO A 24 4.51 5.56 1.06
CA PRO A 24 5.40 6.07 2.09
C PRO A 24 4.64 6.76 3.22
N GLY A 25 4.99 6.45 4.48
CA GLY A 25 4.72 7.36 5.62
C GLY A 25 3.26 7.48 6.06
N VAL A 26 2.40 6.48 5.82
CA VAL A 26 1.06 6.48 6.44
C VAL A 26 1.18 5.98 7.87
N ARG A 27 1.51 6.87 8.81
CA ARG A 27 1.11 6.66 10.20
C ARG A 27 -0.40 6.88 10.24
N THR A 28 -1.16 5.82 10.48
CA THR A 28 -2.48 6.00 11.08
C THR A 28 -2.26 6.74 12.40
N SER A 29 -3.21 7.57 12.83
CA SER A 29 -3.03 8.49 13.96
C SER A 29 -2.92 7.80 15.33
N GLY A 30 -2.41 6.56 15.40
CA GLY A 30 -2.60 5.61 16.50
C GLY A 30 -4.05 5.16 16.68
N LYS A 31 -4.98 5.75 15.93
CA LYS A 31 -6.40 5.41 15.95
C LYS A 31 -6.66 4.35 14.89
N PRO A 32 -7.41 3.29 15.23
CA PRO A 32 -7.78 2.29 14.25
C PRO A 32 -8.56 2.92 13.09
N VAL A 33 -8.32 2.44 11.88
CA VAL A 33 -9.09 2.86 10.70
C VAL A 33 -10.50 2.29 10.78
N SER A 34 -11.53 3.13 10.65
CA SER A 34 -12.93 2.68 10.66
C SER A 34 -13.21 1.70 9.52
N SER A 35 -13.91 0.61 9.82
CA SER A 35 -14.41 -0.33 8.80
C SER A 35 -15.26 0.39 7.76
N GLY A 36 -15.10 0.01 6.50
CA GLY A 36 -15.73 0.68 5.37
C GLY A 36 -14.92 1.85 4.82
N SER A 37 -13.86 2.31 5.47
CA SER A 37 -13.06 3.43 4.95
C SER A 37 -12.17 2.98 3.80
N TRP A 38 -12.03 3.82 2.77
CA TRP A 38 -11.08 3.58 1.68
C TRP A 38 -10.46 4.87 1.14
N VAL A 39 -9.30 4.71 0.49
CA VAL A 39 -8.57 5.75 -0.22
C VAL A 39 -8.02 5.21 -1.53
N ARG A 40 -7.83 6.10 -2.50
CA ARG A 40 -7.20 5.82 -3.79
C ARG A 40 -6.12 6.85 -4.05
N TYR A 41 -4.94 6.37 -4.42
CA TYR A 41 -3.77 7.16 -4.79
C TYR A 41 -3.38 6.91 -6.23
N SER A 42 -2.86 7.94 -6.88
CA SER A 42 -2.18 7.83 -8.16
C SER A 42 -0.68 8.03 -7.97
N PHE A 43 0.10 7.11 -8.52
CA PHE A 43 1.55 7.12 -8.52
C PHE A 43 2.03 7.68 -9.85
N TYR A 44 3.03 8.55 -9.81
CA TYR A 44 3.63 9.18 -10.97
C TYR A 44 5.15 9.02 -10.94
N ARG A 45 5.72 8.79 -12.13
CA ARG A 45 7.14 9.03 -12.45
C ARG A 45 7.22 10.24 -13.38
N PRO A 46 8.41 10.81 -13.66
CA PRO A 46 8.51 11.99 -14.51
C PRO A 46 7.75 11.77 -15.83
N GLY A 47 6.79 12.66 -16.10
CA GLY A 47 5.97 12.62 -17.31
C GLY A 47 4.78 11.64 -17.34
N GLN A 48 4.57 10.74 -16.35
CA GLN A 48 3.53 9.71 -16.50
C GLN A 48 2.95 9.11 -15.19
N PRO A 49 1.61 8.88 -15.12
CA PRO A 49 1.00 8.06 -14.07
C PRO A 49 1.34 6.58 -14.28
N VAL A 50 1.91 5.92 -13.28
CA VAL A 50 2.43 4.54 -13.38
C VAL A 50 1.51 3.50 -12.76
N ALA A 51 0.73 3.87 -11.73
CA ALA A 51 -0.18 2.95 -11.07
C ALA A 51 -1.26 3.68 -10.28
N LEU A 52 -2.41 3.02 -10.09
CA LEU A 52 -3.41 3.38 -9.10
C LEU A 52 -3.37 2.39 -7.93
N VAL A 53 -3.29 2.91 -6.71
CA VAL A 53 -3.34 2.11 -5.49
C VAL A 53 -4.61 2.45 -4.76
N ARG A 54 -5.47 1.45 -4.52
CA ARG A 54 -6.60 1.56 -3.59
C ARG A 54 -6.25 0.83 -2.30
N MET A 55 -6.45 1.49 -1.17
CA MET A 55 -6.39 0.87 0.15
C MET A 55 -7.77 0.94 0.79
N ALA A 56 -8.17 -0.14 1.46
CA ALA A 56 -9.45 -0.25 2.12
C ALA A 56 -9.31 -0.94 3.48
N ALA A 57 -10.00 -0.37 4.46
CA ALA A 57 -10.26 -0.98 5.76
C ALA A 57 -11.65 -1.61 5.68
N LEU A 58 -11.71 -2.94 5.76
CA LEU A 58 -12.94 -3.71 5.61
C LEU A 58 -13.47 -4.11 7.00
N GLU A 59 -14.22 -5.20 7.06
CA GLU A 59 -14.85 -5.73 8.27
C GLU A 59 -13.83 -6.13 9.36
N ARG A 60 -14.27 -6.06 10.62
CA ARG A 60 -13.54 -6.56 11.79
C ARG A 60 -13.94 -7.99 12.12
N VAL A 61 -12.98 -8.75 12.63
CA VAL A 61 -13.16 -10.11 13.14
C VAL A 61 -12.49 -10.19 14.49
N GLY A 62 -13.27 -10.01 15.57
CA GLY A 62 -12.74 -9.91 16.93
C GLY A 62 -11.76 -8.73 17.07
N LYS A 63 -10.51 -9.02 17.45
CA LYS A 63 -9.42 -8.02 17.60
C LYS A 63 -8.69 -7.72 16.28
N ALA A 64 -9.02 -8.42 15.21
CA ALA A 64 -8.40 -8.26 13.89
C ALA A 64 -9.30 -7.49 12.93
N GLN A 65 -8.70 -6.93 11.89
CA GLN A 65 -9.40 -6.21 10.83
C GLN A 65 -8.87 -6.62 9.46
N TRP A 66 -9.78 -6.79 8.50
CA TRP A 66 -9.41 -7.00 7.12
C TRP A 66 -8.98 -5.69 6.48
N PHE A 67 -7.85 -5.72 5.80
CA PHE A 67 -7.38 -4.65 4.94
C PHE A 67 -7.18 -5.18 3.53
N GLU A 68 -7.48 -4.36 2.54
CA GLU A 68 -7.27 -4.70 1.13
C GLU A 68 -6.46 -3.59 0.45
N VAL A 69 -5.45 -4.01 -0.31
CA VAL A 69 -4.65 -3.14 -1.19
C VAL A 69 -4.78 -3.66 -2.61
N SER A 70 -5.31 -2.82 -3.50
CA SER A 70 -5.39 -3.10 -4.93
C SER A 70 -4.42 -2.21 -5.69
N LEU A 71 -3.51 -2.81 -6.45
CA LEU A 71 -2.58 -2.13 -7.35
C LEU A 71 -3.03 -2.35 -8.78
N THR A 72 -3.48 -1.29 -9.44
CA THR A 72 -3.85 -1.31 -10.86
C THR A 72 -2.74 -0.69 -11.68
N LEU A 73 -2.13 -1.50 -12.54
CA LEU A 73 -1.09 -1.09 -13.48
C LEU A 73 -1.71 -0.46 -14.74
N ARG A 74 -0.87 0.15 -15.57
CA ARG A 74 -1.27 0.95 -16.74
C ARG A 74 -2.09 0.19 -17.79
N ARG A 75 -1.95 -1.14 -17.84
CA ARG A 75 -2.72 -2.03 -18.73
C ARG A 75 -4.05 -2.50 -18.12
N GLY A 76 -4.53 -1.84 -17.05
CA GLY A 76 -5.75 -2.25 -16.32
C GLY A 76 -5.58 -3.52 -15.48
N GLN A 77 -4.39 -4.11 -15.46
CA GLN A 77 -4.10 -5.30 -14.65
C GLN A 77 -4.09 -4.94 -13.16
N THR A 78 -5.01 -5.53 -12.41
CA THR A 78 -5.13 -5.30 -10.96
C THR A 78 -4.63 -6.51 -10.17
N LEU A 79 -3.63 -6.25 -9.33
CA LEU A 79 -3.17 -7.16 -8.27
C LEU A 79 -3.83 -6.77 -6.95
N VAL A 80 -4.44 -7.71 -6.26
CA VAL A 80 -5.12 -7.48 -4.98
C VAL A 80 -4.45 -8.28 -3.87
N PHE A 81 -4.15 -7.61 -2.76
CA PHE A 81 -3.70 -8.19 -1.51
C PHE A 81 -4.77 -7.93 -0.45
N LYS A 82 -5.29 -8.98 0.21
CA LYS A 82 -6.23 -8.86 1.32
C LYS A 82 -5.64 -9.54 2.55
N SER A 83 -5.48 -8.80 3.64
CA SER A 83 -4.79 -9.28 4.84
C SER A 83 -5.66 -9.09 6.08
N LEU A 84 -5.76 -10.12 6.92
CA LEU A 84 -6.40 -10.04 8.23
C LEU A 84 -5.31 -9.74 9.27
N VAL A 85 -5.38 -8.56 9.85
CA VAL A 85 -4.32 -8.00 10.71
C VAL A 85 -4.86 -7.73 12.10
N GLU A 86 -4.14 -8.17 13.12
CA GLU A 86 -4.29 -7.67 14.49
C GLU A 86 -3.38 -6.45 14.68
N GLY A 87 -3.96 -5.35 15.17
CA GLY A 87 -3.27 -4.07 15.31
C GLY A 87 -3.50 -3.15 14.11
N ASP A 88 -2.50 -2.35 13.77
CA ASP A 88 -2.57 -1.38 12.68
C ASP A 88 -1.99 -1.94 11.38
N LEU A 89 -2.47 -1.48 10.21
CA LEU A 89 -1.94 -1.96 8.92
C LEU A 89 -0.45 -1.60 8.72
N GLY A 90 0.00 -0.45 9.23
CA GLY A 90 1.40 -0.05 9.14
C GLY A 90 2.30 -0.68 10.19
N GLN A 91 1.75 -1.00 11.36
CA GLN A 91 2.42 -1.74 12.42
C GLN A 91 1.58 -2.94 12.84
N PRO A 92 1.50 -3.98 11.98
CA PRO A 92 0.74 -5.17 12.31
C PRO A 92 1.40 -5.88 13.50
N ARG A 93 0.66 -6.11 14.59
CA ARG A 93 1.12 -6.96 15.68
C ARG A 93 1.22 -8.41 15.21
N ARG A 94 0.20 -8.85 14.48
CA ARG A 94 0.13 -10.19 13.90
C ARG A 94 -0.68 -10.14 12.60
N VAL A 95 -0.29 -10.97 11.65
CA VAL A 95 -1.08 -11.21 10.44
C VAL A 95 -1.57 -12.64 10.45
N LEU A 96 -2.88 -12.77 10.48
CA LEU A 96 -3.58 -14.03 10.66
C LEU A 96 -3.84 -14.74 9.34
N LYS A 97 -4.16 -13.97 8.28
CA LYS A 97 -4.47 -14.48 6.94
C LYS A 97 -4.00 -13.49 5.90
N MET A 98 -3.58 -14.00 4.74
CA MET A 98 -3.27 -13.18 3.57
C MET A 98 -3.76 -13.88 2.31
N ILE A 99 -4.52 -13.14 1.51
CA ILE A 99 -5.07 -13.59 0.24
C ILE A 99 -4.45 -12.72 -0.86
N VAL A 100 -4.01 -13.35 -1.93
CA VAL A 100 -3.49 -12.66 -3.11
C VAL A 100 -4.32 -13.05 -4.33
N ARG A 101 -4.69 -12.07 -5.14
CA ARG A 101 -5.32 -12.29 -6.44
C ARG A 101 -4.55 -11.50 -7.50
N ALA A 102 -3.77 -12.21 -8.30
CA ALA A 102 -3.15 -11.65 -9.49
C ALA A 102 -4.16 -11.53 -10.65
N PRO A 103 -3.85 -10.74 -11.69
CA PRO A 103 -4.74 -10.54 -12.83
C PRO A 103 -5.13 -11.86 -13.50
N GLY A 104 -6.43 -12.06 -13.73
CA GLY A 104 -6.96 -13.24 -14.42
C GLY A 104 -6.96 -14.54 -13.61
N GLN A 105 -6.68 -14.49 -12.30
CA GLN A 105 -6.52 -15.69 -11.48
C GLN A 105 -7.52 -15.76 -10.33
N VAL A 106 -7.72 -16.98 -9.84
CA VAL A 106 -8.49 -17.22 -8.62
C VAL A 106 -7.72 -16.67 -7.41
N PRO A 107 -8.42 -16.11 -6.40
CA PRO A 107 -7.77 -15.68 -5.17
C PRO A 107 -7.10 -16.87 -4.48
N MET A 108 -5.91 -16.64 -3.92
CA MET A 108 -5.16 -17.68 -3.23
C MET A 108 -4.88 -17.29 -1.80
N LEU A 109 -5.15 -18.19 -0.86
CA LEU A 109 -4.74 -18.08 0.52
C LEU A 109 -3.27 -18.48 0.65
N LEU A 110 -2.43 -17.55 1.12
CA LEU A 110 -1.02 -17.80 1.38
C LEU A 110 -0.83 -18.58 2.69
N PRO A 111 0.14 -19.51 2.75
CA PRO A 111 0.59 -20.09 4.01
C PRO A 111 1.09 -19.01 4.96
N GLU A 112 0.87 -19.17 6.27
CA GLU A 112 1.21 -18.16 7.28
C GLU A 112 2.69 -17.73 7.23
N ALA A 113 3.60 -18.70 7.02
CA ALA A 113 5.03 -18.44 6.89
C ALA A 113 5.37 -17.50 5.73
N LEU A 114 4.63 -17.59 4.62
CA LEU A 114 4.80 -16.71 3.47
C LEU A 114 4.08 -15.37 3.67
N ALA A 115 2.88 -15.39 4.25
CA ALA A 115 2.11 -14.19 4.57
C ALA A 115 2.92 -13.21 5.44
N ARG A 116 3.58 -13.70 6.50
CA ARG A 116 4.43 -12.88 7.38
C ARG A 116 5.59 -12.20 6.63
N LYS A 117 6.17 -12.87 5.63
CA LYS A 117 7.29 -12.35 4.84
C LYS A 117 6.86 -11.36 3.75
N ARG A 118 5.60 -11.42 3.30
CA ARG A 118 5.11 -10.73 2.09
C ARG A 118 4.17 -9.58 2.37
N LEU A 119 3.90 -9.26 3.63
CA LEU A 119 3.15 -8.05 3.96
C LEU A 119 3.86 -6.82 3.42
N PRO A 120 3.16 -5.98 2.63
CA PRO A 120 3.66 -4.65 2.33
C PRO A 120 3.89 -3.93 3.65
N ARG A 121 5.15 -3.61 3.95
CA ARG A 121 5.48 -2.77 5.09
C ARG A 121 5.03 -1.35 4.72
N LEU A 122 3.95 -0.86 5.32
CA LEU A 122 3.70 0.57 5.29
C LEU A 122 4.72 1.22 6.24
N GLU A 123 5.49 2.15 5.69
CA GLU A 123 6.60 2.72 6.42
C GLU A 123 6.09 3.64 7.53
N THR A 124 6.24 3.25 8.79
CA THR A 124 5.75 4.02 9.96
C THR A 124 6.77 4.99 10.54
N GLN A 125 7.73 5.38 9.72
CA GLN A 125 8.75 6.36 10.10
C GLN A 125 8.10 7.69 10.48
N SER A 126 8.81 8.45 11.30
CA SER A 126 8.47 9.85 11.55
C SER A 126 8.24 10.57 10.20
N PRO A 127 7.22 11.44 10.11
CA PRO A 127 7.01 12.24 8.90
C PRO A 127 8.17 13.21 8.64
N GLY A 128 9.04 13.45 9.63
CA GLY A 128 10.18 14.35 9.53
C GLY A 128 9.91 15.69 10.20
N THR A 129 10.61 16.72 9.75
CA THR A 129 10.48 18.08 10.25
C THR A 129 9.27 18.74 9.60
N LEU A 130 8.41 19.36 10.40
CA LEU A 130 7.33 20.20 9.88
C LEU A 130 7.92 21.45 9.23
N VAL A 131 7.67 21.65 7.94
CA VAL A 131 8.19 22.79 7.16
C VAL A 131 7.11 23.80 6.79
N GLY A 132 5.84 23.45 6.94
CA GLY A 132 4.74 24.39 6.67
C GLY A 132 3.36 23.84 7.00
N LYS A 133 2.39 24.75 7.06
CA LYS A 133 0.96 24.46 7.17
C LYS A 133 0.21 25.34 6.17
N GLY A 134 -0.80 24.79 5.51
CA GLY A 134 -1.59 25.58 4.57
C GLY A 134 -2.56 24.75 3.74
N PRO A 135 -3.38 25.40 2.90
CA PRO A 135 -4.28 24.70 2.01
C PRO A 135 -3.50 23.95 0.92
N LEU A 136 -3.88 22.70 0.64
CA LEU A 136 -3.35 21.89 -0.45
C LEU A 136 -4.50 21.44 -1.35
N ARG A 137 -4.35 21.64 -2.67
CA ARG A 137 -5.23 21.06 -3.68
C ARG A 137 -4.60 19.79 -4.26
N VAL A 138 -5.37 18.71 -4.23
CA VAL A 138 -5.08 17.41 -4.86
C VAL A 138 -6.31 16.99 -5.69
N PRO A 139 -6.24 15.97 -6.55
CA PRO A 139 -7.40 15.56 -7.34
C PRO A 139 -8.64 15.19 -6.49
N ALA A 140 -8.44 14.67 -5.27
CA ALA A 140 -9.53 14.39 -4.34
C ALA A 140 -10.20 15.62 -3.69
N GLY A 141 -9.68 16.84 -3.90
CA GLY A 141 -10.23 18.06 -3.32
C GLY A 141 -9.19 19.01 -2.70
N ARG A 142 -9.68 19.95 -1.87
CA ARG A 142 -8.86 20.92 -1.14
C ARG A 142 -8.89 20.60 0.35
N PHE A 143 -7.72 20.58 0.98
CA PHE A 143 -7.57 20.18 2.38
C PHE A 143 -6.65 21.13 3.13
N ALA A 144 -6.86 21.30 4.43
CA ALA A 144 -5.84 21.83 5.32
C ALA A 144 -4.74 20.77 5.50
N ALA A 145 -3.50 21.12 5.14
CA ALA A 145 -2.38 20.20 5.11
C ALA A 145 -1.21 20.68 5.99
N MET A 146 -0.52 19.72 6.59
CA MET A 146 0.77 19.88 7.25
C MET A 146 1.84 19.30 6.31
N HIS A 147 2.79 20.14 5.90
CA HIS A 147 3.91 19.77 5.04
C HIS A 147 5.11 19.39 5.91
N TYR A 148 5.55 18.15 5.78
CA TYR A 148 6.75 17.62 6.42
C TYR A 148 7.83 17.34 5.38
N ARG A 149 9.08 17.52 5.79
CA ARG A 149 10.26 17.15 5.01
C ARG A 149 11.14 16.22 5.82
N ARG A 150 11.66 15.18 5.19
CA ARG A 150 12.69 14.32 5.76
C ARG A 150 13.77 14.01 4.73
N THR A 151 14.97 13.80 5.22
CA THR A 151 16.12 13.39 4.41
C THR A 151 16.44 11.94 4.75
N LYS A 152 16.44 11.07 3.74
CA LYS A 152 16.90 9.69 3.86
C LYS A 152 18.28 9.54 3.24
N GLY A 153 19.17 8.88 3.97
CA GLY A 153 20.52 8.52 3.57
C GLY A 153 21.29 8.05 4.79
N GLN A 154 22.14 7.03 4.67
CA GLN A 154 23.04 6.68 5.77
C GLN A 154 24.07 7.78 5.97
N LYS A 155 24.44 8.04 7.23
CA LYS A 155 25.55 8.93 7.58
C LYS A 155 26.80 8.43 6.85
N GLY A 156 27.38 9.25 5.94
CA GLY A 156 28.52 8.86 5.11
C GLY A 156 28.19 8.50 3.64
N GLN A 157 26.92 8.38 3.25
CA GLN A 157 26.56 8.24 1.83
C GLN A 157 26.46 9.60 1.12
N LYS A 158 27.09 9.70 -0.07
CA LYS A 158 27.07 10.91 -0.91
C LYS A 158 25.68 11.28 -1.45
N ARG A 159 24.73 10.34 -1.49
CA ARG A 159 23.36 10.58 -2.01
C ARG A 159 22.35 10.62 -0.88
N GLN A 160 21.91 11.82 -0.55
CA GLN A 160 20.75 12.05 0.30
C GLN A 160 19.50 12.21 -0.57
N THR A 161 18.42 11.54 -0.21
CA THR A 161 17.12 11.72 -0.86
C THR A 161 16.24 12.56 0.04
N VAL A 162 15.78 13.70 -0.46
CA VAL A 162 14.77 14.51 0.22
C VAL A 162 13.38 14.00 -0.13
N GLU A 163 12.57 13.77 0.89
CA GLU A 163 11.17 13.38 0.78
C GLU A 163 10.28 14.48 1.38
N ASP A 164 9.27 14.91 0.64
CA ASP A 164 8.22 15.81 1.11
C ASP A 164 6.90 15.03 1.27
N LEU A 165 6.22 15.23 2.40
CA LEU A 165 4.93 14.63 2.72
C LEU A 165 3.93 15.72 3.09
N TRP A 166 2.73 15.66 2.53
CA TRP A 166 1.61 16.50 2.96
C TRP A 166 0.54 15.63 3.59
N LEU A 167 0.25 15.91 4.86
CA LEU A 167 -0.67 15.14 5.68
C LEU A 167 -1.88 15.98 6.10
N SER A 168 -3.05 15.36 6.21
CA SER A 168 -4.25 15.99 6.76
C SER A 168 -5.01 15.06 7.69
N LYS A 169 -5.61 15.64 8.74
CA LYS A 169 -6.47 14.92 9.68
C LYS A 169 -7.88 14.70 9.16
N ALA A 170 -8.24 15.33 8.03
CA ALA A 170 -9.57 15.25 7.42
C ALA A 170 -9.94 13.84 6.91
N ILE A 171 -8.94 12.96 6.76
CA ILE A 171 -9.14 11.57 6.30
C ILE A 171 -8.61 10.64 7.40
N PRO A 172 -9.45 10.30 8.39
CA PRO A 172 -9.04 9.46 9.51
C PRO A 172 -8.45 8.13 9.03
N GLY A 173 -7.30 7.76 9.60
CA GLY A 173 -6.59 6.53 9.22
C GLY A 173 -5.75 6.63 7.94
N TRP A 174 -6.00 7.61 7.07
CA TRP A 174 -5.28 7.76 5.79
C TRP A 174 -4.82 9.20 5.55
N PRO A 175 -3.94 9.75 6.40
CA PRO A 175 -3.66 11.18 6.37
C PRO A 175 -2.90 11.68 5.15
N LEU A 176 -2.32 10.79 4.32
CA LEU A 176 -1.50 11.22 3.19
C LEU A 176 -2.36 11.88 2.10
N LEU A 177 -2.00 13.11 1.73
CA LEU A 177 -2.59 13.80 0.59
C LEU A 177 -1.66 13.79 -0.62
N ARG A 178 -0.37 14.03 -0.38
CA ARG A 178 0.67 14.07 -1.41
C ARG A 178 2.00 13.59 -0.83
N TYR A 179 2.76 12.88 -1.63
CA TYR A 179 4.16 12.53 -1.37
C TYR A 179 5.01 12.91 -2.58
N ARG A 180 6.24 13.38 -2.33
CA ARG A 180 7.23 13.63 -3.38
C ARG A 180 8.61 13.20 -2.90
N ALA A 181 9.30 12.41 -3.70
CA ALA A 181 10.72 12.10 -3.56
C ALA A 181 11.33 11.92 -4.95
N ALA A 182 12.66 11.87 -5.07
CA ALA A 182 13.38 11.80 -6.34
C ALA A 182 12.68 10.96 -7.44
N GLY A 183 12.08 11.62 -8.44
CA GLY A 183 11.39 10.98 -9.56
C GLY A 183 10.08 10.25 -9.23
N VAL A 184 9.51 10.42 -8.04
CA VAL A 184 8.25 9.80 -7.63
C VAL A 184 7.34 10.85 -7.00
N ARG A 185 6.10 10.89 -7.48
CA ARG A 185 5.01 11.66 -6.87
C ARG A 185 3.83 10.74 -6.61
N VAL A 186 3.19 10.90 -5.45
CA VAL A 186 1.93 10.21 -5.10
C VAL A 186 0.92 11.26 -4.72
N GLU A 187 -0.32 11.14 -5.20
CA GLU A 187 -1.41 12.05 -4.85
C GLU A 187 -2.68 11.29 -4.54
N LEU A 188 -3.41 11.77 -3.54
CA LEU A 188 -4.75 11.30 -3.23
C LEU A 188 -5.71 11.72 -4.34
N VAL A 189 -6.38 10.73 -4.94
CA VAL A 189 -7.33 10.96 -6.03
C VAL A 189 -8.78 10.76 -5.61
N ALA A 190 -9.05 9.91 -4.63
CA ALA A 190 -10.38 9.72 -4.07
C ALA A 190 -10.31 9.09 -2.68
N TRP A 191 -11.35 9.28 -1.88
CA TRP A 191 -11.53 8.65 -0.57
C TRP A 191 -13.02 8.54 -0.25
N GLY A 192 -13.38 7.68 0.70
CA GLY A 192 -14.77 7.55 1.11
C GLY A 192 -15.03 6.42 2.10
N GLN A 193 -16.32 6.11 2.25
CA GLN A 193 -16.86 5.03 3.08
C GLN A 193 -17.49 3.93 2.21
N GLY A 194 -18.01 2.86 2.84
CA GLY A 194 -18.66 1.76 2.14
C GLY A 194 -17.70 0.84 1.38
N ALA A 195 -16.46 0.70 1.85
CA ALA A 195 -15.46 -0.14 1.23
C ALA A 195 -15.92 -1.60 1.18
N GLN A 196 -15.94 -2.16 -0.03
CA GLN A 196 -16.16 -3.59 -0.27
C GLN A 196 -14.86 -4.26 -0.72
N SER A 197 -14.80 -5.57 -0.47
CA SER A 197 -13.73 -6.46 -0.89
C SER A 197 -13.75 -6.65 -2.40
N ALA A 198 -12.65 -6.36 -3.09
CA ALA A 198 -12.50 -6.71 -4.50
C ALA A 198 -12.36 -8.22 -4.71
N ILE A 199 -11.98 -8.96 -3.67
CA ILE A 199 -11.98 -10.42 -3.65
C ILE A 199 -13.37 -10.92 -3.26
N THR A 200 -14.13 -11.41 -4.25
CA THR A 200 -15.50 -11.95 -4.08
C THR A 200 -15.58 -13.47 -4.18
N ARG A 201 -14.61 -14.10 -4.84
CA ARG A 201 -14.52 -15.57 -4.97
C ARG A 201 -13.82 -16.17 -3.75
N GLN A 202 -14.20 -17.39 -3.40
CA GLN A 202 -13.56 -18.14 -2.31
C GLN A 202 -12.08 -18.39 -2.65
N PRO A 203 -11.14 -18.11 -1.73
CA PRO A 203 -9.73 -18.32 -1.98
C PRO A 203 -9.36 -19.81 -1.93
N VAL A 204 -8.54 -20.26 -2.88
CA VAL A 204 -7.94 -21.61 -2.87
C VAL A 204 -6.63 -21.58 -2.10
N LYS A 205 -6.26 -22.68 -1.42
CA LYS A 205 -4.95 -22.75 -0.76
C LYS A 205 -3.85 -22.78 -1.81
N LEU A 206 -2.79 -21.98 -1.63
CA LEU A 206 -1.61 -22.05 -2.47
C LEU A 206 -0.90 -23.39 -2.26
N ASP A 207 -0.71 -24.16 -3.34
CA ASP A 207 0.07 -25.41 -3.30
C ASP A 207 1.55 -25.08 -2.99
N PRO A 208 2.12 -25.59 -1.87
CA PRO A 208 3.51 -25.37 -1.52
C PRO A 208 4.52 -25.82 -2.57
N ARG A 209 4.17 -26.78 -3.44
CA ARG A 209 5.04 -27.27 -4.52
C ARG A 209 5.35 -26.18 -5.55
N LEU A 210 4.41 -25.27 -5.77
CA LEU A 210 4.58 -24.12 -6.67
C LEU A 210 5.62 -23.11 -6.15
N ILE A 211 5.93 -23.14 -4.84
CA ILE A 211 6.90 -22.25 -4.20
C ILE A 211 8.33 -22.80 -4.30
N ARG A 212 8.51 -24.14 -4.30
CA ARG A 212 9.84 -24.78 -4.30
C ARG A 212 10.63 -24.58 -5.60
N GLY A 213 9.95 -24.36 -6.72
CA GLY A 213 10.58 -24.06 -8.01
C GLY A 213 11.02 -22.61 -8.20
N MET A 214 10.94 -21.77 -7.16
CA MET A 214 11.29 -20.33 -7.20
C MET A 214 12.63 -20.00 -6.52
N LYS A 215 13.50 -21.01 -6.28
CA LYS A 215 14.86 -20.78 -5.79
C LYS A 215 15.76 -20.32 -6.93
#